data_AF-A0A6B0X3F3-F1
#
_entry.id   AF-A0A6B0X3F3-F1
#
_cell.length_a   1.000
_cell.length_b   1.000
_cell.length_c   1.000
_cell.angle_alpha   90.00
_cell.angle_beta   90.00
_cell.angle_gamma   90.00
#
_symmetry.space_group_name_H-M   'P 1'
#
loop_
_entity.id
_entity.type
_entity.pdbx_description
1 polymer ?
#
loop_
_entity_poly.entity_id
_entity_poly.type
_entity_poly.pdbx_seq_one_letter_code
_entity_poly.pdbx_strand_id
1 'polypeptide(L)'
;MRDTYIFLGLLLLFVAVNIGLVANGTLAADWTGLGIIVAAGMTLALYSFLYKDNPLFKFAEHVFVGVAASYIFGQNWYPTLYGEIIAEWTNPGEGETPNWWLLAPTVLGLLMLTRFSLRFGWLSRYAFAFFVGLTAGLTIPRYISSFILAQIE
;
A
#
# COMPACT_ATOMS: atom_id res chain seq x y z
N MET A 1 -21.77 -6.59 22.87
CA MET A 1 -21.31 -7.55 23.91
C MET A 1 -21.26 -8.98 23.38
N ARG A 2 -22.34 -9.54 22.79
CA ARG A 2 -22.33 -10.92 22.25
C ARG A 2 -21.24 -11.17 21.19
N ASP A 3 -21.05 -10.24 20.27
CA ASP A 3 -20.04 -10.34 19.20
C ASP A 3 -18.59 -10.37 19.74
N THR A 4 -18.34 -9.71 20.87
CA THR A 4 -17.02 -9.67 21.53
C THR A 4 -16.64 -11.01 22.16
N TYR A 5 -17.62 -11.74 22.72
CA TYR A 5 -17.37 -13.07 23.29
C TYR A 5 -17.10 -14.12 22.22
N ILE A 6 -17.76 -14.03 21.07
CA ILE A 6 -17.53 -14.92 19.93
C ILE A 6 -16.13 -14.67 19.34
N PHE A 7 -15.73 -13.41 19.25
CA PHE A 7 -14.37 -13.02 18.87
C PHE A 7 -13.31 -13.56 19.83
N LEU A 8 -13.48 -13.35 21.14
CA LEU A 8 -12.56 -13.86 22.16
C LEU A 8 -12.51 -15.40 22.17
N GLY A 9 -13.66 -16.06 21.98
CA GLY A 9 -13.74 -17.52 21.89
C GLY A 9 -12.98 -18.07 20.68
N LEU A 10 -13.11 -17.45 19.51
CA LEU A 10 -12.38 -17.84 18.31
C LEU A 10 -10.87 -17.65 18.48
N LEU A 11 -10.45 -16.53 19.08
CA LEU A 11 -9.04 -16.24 19.33
C LEU A 11 -8.44 -17.22 20.35
N LEU A 12 -9.15 -17.50 21.43
CA LEU A 12 -8.73 -18.48 22.43
C LEU A 12 -8.64 -19.90 21.84
N LEU A 13 -9.62 -20.29 21.01
CA LEU A 13 -9.59 -21.56 20.28
C LEU A 13 -8.37 -21.64 19.36
N PHE A 14 -8.12 -20.58 18.58
CA PHE A 14 -6.97 -20.51 17.68
C PHE A 14 -5.64 -20.65 18.45
N VAL A 15 -5.49 -19.92 19.55
CA VAL A 15 -4.29 -20.01 20.40
C VAL A 15 -4.14 -21.41 21.01
N ALA A 16 -5.21 -21.98 21.56
CA ALA A 16 -5.19 -23.32 22.16
C ALA A 16 -4.82 -24.42 21.14
N VAL A 17 -5.38 -24.35 19.93
CA VAL A 17 -5.05 -25.28 18.83
C VAL A 17 -3.58 -25.17 18.45
N ASN A 18 -3.05 -23.95 18.26
CA ASN A 18 -1.64 -23.78 17.88
C ASN A 18 -0.68 -24.22 18.99
N ILE A 19 -0.99 -23.94 20.26
CA ILE A 19 -0.19 -24.45 21.40
C ILE A 19 -0.21 -25.98 21.41
N GLY A 20 -1.36 -26.62 21.19
CA GLY A 20 -1.47 -28.07 21.08
C GLY A 20 -0.67 -28.65 19.92
N LEU A 21 -0.68 -27.99 18.76
CA LEU A 21 0.08 -28.43 17.57
C LEU A 21 1.59 -28.30 17.77
N VAL A 22 2.06 -27.25 18.45
CA VAL A 22 3.47 -27.08 18.79
C VAL A 22 3.90 -28.10 19.85
N ALA A 23 3.08 -28.31 20.89
CA ALA A 23 3.38 -29.27 21.97
C ALA A 23 3.43 -30.73 21.48
N ASN A 24 2.60 -31.07 20.49
CA ASN A 24 2.58 -32.41 19.88
C ASN A 24 3.69 -32.63 18.83
N GLY A 25 4.53 -31.62 18.55
CA GLY A 25 5.61 -31.70 17.58
C GLY A 25 5.16 -31.73 16.11
N THR A 26 3.86 -31.56 15.82
CA THR A 26 3.33 -31.45 14.45
C THR A 26 3.64 -30.10 13.83
N LEU A 27 3.71 -29.04 14.63
CA LEU A 27 4.25 -27.75 14.21
C LEU A 27 5.68 -27.59 14.73
N ALA A 28 6.62 -27.30 13.82
CA ALA A 28 7.98 -26.95 14.22
C ALA A 28 7.98 -25.63 14.99
N ALA A 29 8.75 -25.54 16.08
CA ALA A 29 8.93 -24.29 16.83
C ALA A 29 10.01 -23.40 16.20
N ASP A 30 9.95 -23.22 14.88
CA ASP A 30 10.90 -22.47 14.08
C ASP A 30 10.20 -21.35 13.27
N TRP A 31 10.95 -20.67 12.40
CA TRP A 31 10.39 -19.64 11.52
C TRP A 31 9.30 -20.17 10.59
N THR A 32 9.36 -21.45 10.22
CA THR A 32 8.35 -22.06 9.34
C THR A 32 7.04 -22.27 10.10
N GLY A 33 7.09 -22.77 11.34
CA GLY A 33 5.92 -22.89 12.19
C GLY A 33 5.29 -21.54 12.51
N LEU A 34 6.10 -20.52 12.82
CA LEU A 34 5.59 -19.16 13.01
C LEU A 34 4.90 -18.64 11.75
N GLY A 35 5.50 -18.86 10.57
CA GLY A 35 4.91 -18.50 9.28
C GLY A 35 3.55 -19.18 9.04
N ILE A 36 3.43 -20.47 9.37
CA ILE A 36 2.17 -21.23 9.24
C ILE A 36 1.09 -20.67 10.18
N ILE A 37 1.44 -20.37 11.44
CA ILE A 37 0.51 -19.78 12.42
C ILE A 37 0.03 -18.42 11.92
N VAL A 38 0.94 -17.57 11.46
CA VAL A 38 0.59 -16.24 10.94
C VAL A 38 -0.28 -16.35 9.68
N ALA A 39 0.04 -17.26 8.75
CA ALA A 39 -0.74 -17.46 7.54
C ALA A 39 -2.16 -17.96 7.84
N ALA A 40 -2.29 -18.95 8.73
CA ALA A 40 -3.58 -19.46 9.18
C ALA A 40 -4.39 -18.38 9.92
N GLY A 41 -3.74 -17.61 10.80
CA GLY A 41 -4.35 -16.51 11.55
C GLY A 41 -4.86 -15.39 10.64
N MET A 42 -4.07 -14.99 9.64
CA MET A 42 -4.46 -13.96 8.65
C MET A 42 -5.60 -14.45 7.75
N THR A 43 -5.60 -15.73 7.37
CA THR A 43 -6.69 -16.34 6.60
C THR A 43 -8.01 -16.31 7.37
N LEU A 44 -7.98 -16.73 8.64
CA LEU A 44 -9.14 -16.65 9.53
C LEU A 44 -9.58 -15.21 9.80
N ALA A 45 -8.64 -14.27 9.92
CA ALA A 45 -8.92 -12.86 10.09
C ALA A 45 -9.68 -12.26 8.89
N LEU A 46 -9.30 -12.64 7.67
CA LEU A 46 -10.01 -12.22 6.46
C LEU A 46 -11.40 -12.85 6.35
N TYR A 47 -11.53 -14.15 6.62
CA TYR A 47 -12.84 -14.83 6.61
C TYR A 47 -13.77 -14.35 7.73
N SER A 48 -13.23 -13.73 8.77
CA SER A 48 -13.99 -13.14 9.87
C SER A 48 -14.98 -12.05 9.42
N PHE A 49 -14.77 -11.45 8.25
CA PHE A 49 -15.73 -10.53 7.60
C PHE A 49 -17.14 -11.13 7.47
N LEU A 50 -17.24 -12.45 7.21
CA LEU A 50 -18.52 -13.14 7.05
C LEU A 50 -19.41 -13.06 8.30
N TYR A 51 -18.79 -12.84 9.47
CA TYR A 51 -19.48 -12.77 10.74
C TYR A 51 -19.87 -11.34 11.16
N LYS A 52 -19.52 -10.30 10.37
CA LYS A 52 -19.65 -8.82 10.58
C LYS A 52 -18.29 -8.11 10.70
N ASP A 53 -18.29 -6.78 10.52
CA ASP A 53 -17.12 -5.90 10.73
C ASP A 53 -16.53 -6.07 12.14
N ASN A 54 -15.49 -6.89 12.27
CA ASN A 54 -14.81 -7.13 13.54
C ASN A 54 -13.41 -6.48 13.57
N PRO A 55 -12.82 -6.28 14.76
CA PRO A 55 -11.49 -5.66 14.87
C PRO A 55 -10.38 -6.47 14.17
N LEU A 56 -10.51 -7.79 14.12
CA LEU A 56 -9.51 -8.69 13.52
C LEU A 56 -9.44 -8.55 12.00
N PHE A 57 -10.60 -8.47 11.37
CA PHE A 57 -10.77 -8.22 9.95
C PHE A 57 -10.21 -6.85 9.59
N LYS A 58 -10.58 -5.80 10.34
CA LYS A 58 -10.04 -4.44 10.11
C LYS A 58 -8.53 -4.39 10.25
N PHE A 59 -7.96 -5.12 11.21
CA PHE A 59 -6.52 -5.26 11.34
C PHE A 59 -5.91 -5.94 10.09
N ALA A 60 -6.44 -7.09 9.67
CA ALA A 60 -5.96 -7.80 8.50
C ALA A 60 -6.10 -6.96 7.22
N GLU A 61 -7.19 -6.21 7.07
CA GLU A 61 -7.43 -5.26 5.98
C GLU A 61 -6.37 -4.15 5.96
N HIS A 62 -6.10 -3.52 7.10
CA HIS A 62 -5.06 -2.48 7.19
C HIS A 62 -3.66 -3.03 6.90
N VAL A 63 -3.34 -4.24 7.37
CA VAL A 63 -2.08 -4.92 7.03
C VAL A 63 -2.01 -5.17 5.53
N PHE A 64 -3.07 -5.72 4.93
CA PHE A 64 -3.10 -6.04 3.51
C PHE A 64 -2.97 -4.80 2.62
N VAL A 65 -3.76 -3.76 2.90
CA VAL A 65 -3.68 -2.46 2.20
C VAL A 65 -2.31 -1.80 2.43
N GLY A 66 -1.75 -1.92 3.63
CA GLY A 66 -0.42 -1.42 3.96
C GLY A 66 0.68 -2.10 3.14
N VAL A 67 0.64 -3.43 3.02
CA VAL A 67 1.59 -4.19 2.19
C VAL A 67 1.45 -3.78 0.72
N ALA A 68 0.22 -3.68 0.21
CA ALA A 68 -0.03 -3.24 -1.16
C ALA A 68 0.53 -1.83 -1.42
N ALA A 69 0.30 -0.88 -0.49
CA ALA A 69 0.86 0.47 -0.57
C ALA A 69 2.40 0.46 -0.51
N SER A 70 3.00 -0.38 0.34
CA SER A 70 4.45 -0.51 0.46
C SER A 70 5.10 -1.07 -0.81
N TYR A 71 4.42 -2.01 -1.48
CA TYR A 71 4.88 -2.58 -2.74
C TYR A 71 4.94 -1.52 -3.83
N ILE A 72 3.87 -0.73 -3.98
CA ILE A 72 3.83 0.38 -4.93
C ILE A 72 4.92 1.41 -4.60
N PHE A 73 5.09 1.75 -3.32
CA PHE A 73 6.15 2.66 -2.89
C PHE A 73 7.54 2.13 -3.23
N GLY A 74 7.83 0.86 -2.93
CA GLY A 74 9.10 0.22 -3.24
C GLY A 74 9.39 0.19 -4.74
N GLN A 75 8.38 -0.07 -5.57
CA GLN A 75 8.52 -0.07 -7.02
C GLN A 75 8.92 1.31 -7.59
N ASN A 76 8.50 2.40 -6.94
CA ASN A 76 8.81 3.78 -7.35
C ASN A 76 10.04 4.36 -6.62
N TRP A 77 10.55 3.68 -5.59
CA TRP A 77 11.67 4.17 -4.79
C TRP A 77 12.94 4.35 -5.64
N TYR A 78 13.37 3.28 -6.32
CA TYR A 78 14.61 3.33 -7.09
C TYR A 78 14.50 4.16 -8.39
N PRO A 79 13.52 3.91 -9.29
CA PRO A 79 13.49 4.63 -10.56
C PRO A 79 13.15 6.12 -10.39
N THR A 80 12.14 6.45 -9.57
CA THR A 80 11.60 7.81 -9.50
C THR A 80 12.25 8.64 -8.39
N LEU A 81 12.22 8.15 -7.14
CA LEU A 81 12.75 8.92 -6.02
C LEU A 81 14.29 9.02 -6.07
N TYR A 82 14.97 7.90 -6.29
CA TYR A 82 16.43 7.92 -6.35
C TYR A 82 16.93 8.35 -7.73
N GLY A 83 16.49 7.69 -8.80
CA GLY A 83 17.00 7.92 -10.16
C GLY A 83 16.66 9.31 -10.70
N GLU A 84 15.38 9.63 -10.82
CA GLU A 84 14.96 10.89 -11.42
C GLU A 84 15.22 12.09 -10.51
N ILE A 85 15.02 11.98 -9.20
CA ILE A 85 15.11 13.15 -8.31
C ILE A 85 16.51 13.31 -7.68
N ILE A 86 17.01 12.29 -6.99
CA ILE A 86 18.23 12.42 -6.17
C ILE A 86 19.49 12.35 -7.04
N ALA A 87 19.59 11.36 -7.93
CA ALA A 87 20.79 11.13 -8.74
C ALA A 87 21.01 12.27 -9.73
N GLU A 88 19.95 12.76 -10.37
CA GLU A 88 19.98 13.91 -11.30
C GLU A 88 20.56 15.19 -10.66
N TRP A 89 20.32 15.40 -9.36
CA TRP A 89 20.86 16.57 -8.65
C TRP A 89 22.24 16.35 -8.02
N THR A 90 22.52 15.13 -7.57
CA THR A 90 23.75 14.83 -6.81
C THR A 90 24.91 14.40 -7.68
N ASN A 91 24.63 13.71 -8.79
CA ASN A 91 25.62 13.23 -9.75
C ASN A 91 25.10 13.47 -11.17
N PRO A 92 24.99 14.74 -11.61
CA PRO A 92 24.66 15.02 -13.00
C PRO A 92 25.72 14.36 -13.91
N GLY A 93 25.30 13.85 -15.07
CA GLY A 93 26.19 13.21 -16.03
C GLY A 93 27.38 14.10 -16.41
N GLU A 94 28.50 13.50 -16.85
CA GLU A 94 29.69 14.27 -17.22
C GLU A 94 29.37 15.35 -18.26
N GLY A 95 29.48 16.63 -17.86
CA GLY A 95 29.21 17.79 -18.70
C GLY A 95 27.78 18.33 -18.66
N GLU A 96 26.88 17.72 -17.89
CA GLU A 96 25.51 18.19 -17.71
C GLU A 96 25.36 19.07 -16.47
N THR A 97 24.53 20.11 -16.58
CA THR A 97 24.16 20.96 -15.44
C THR A 97 22.94 20.37 -14.73
N PRO A 98 22.84 20.47 -13.39
CA PRO A 98 21.66 20.02 -12.66
C PRO A 98 20.38 20.58 -13.27
N ASN A 99 19.44 19.69 -13.59
CA ASN A 99 18.21 20.10 -14.22
C ASN A 99 17.25 20.72 -13.19
N TRP A 100 17.26 22.05 -13.13
CA TRP A 100 16.45 22.86 -12.22
C TRP A 100 14.94 22.70 -12.45
N TRP A 101 14.51 22.20 -13.62
CA TRP A 101 13.09 21.94 -13.89
C TRP A 101 12.49 20.87 -12.97
N LEU A 102 13.32 19.96 -12.43
CA LEU A 102 12.87 18.94 -11.48
C LEU A 102 12.45 19.51 -10.12
N LEU A 103 12.70 20.79 -9.85
CA LEU A 103 12.14 21.46 -8.68
C LEU A 103 10.61 21.51 -8.72
N ALA A 104 10.00 21.63 -9.91
CA ALA A 104 8.55 21.65 -10.02
C ALA A 104 7.89 20.33 -9.55
N PRO A 105 8.23 19.14 -10.09
CA PRO A 105 7.66 17.88 -9.63
C PRO A 105 8.04 17.54 -8.19
N THR A 106 9.24 17.88 -7.73
CA THR A 106 9.65 17.63 -6.34
C THR A 106 8.85 18.46 -5.35
N VAL A 107 8.63 19.74 -5.62
CA VAL A 107 7.77 20.60 -4.80
C VAL A 107 6.33 20.08 -4.78
N LEU A 108 5.78 19.68 -5.93
CA LEU A 108 4.44 19.08 -5.99
C LEU A 108 4.36 17.76 -5.20
N GLY A 109 5.41 16.94 -5.25
CA GLY A 109 5.53 15.73 -4.44
C GLY A 109 5.61 16.01 -2.94
N LEU A 110 6.38 17.03 -2.53
CA LEU A 110 6.44 17.46 -1.12
C LEU A 110 5.10 18.04 -0.64
N LEU A 111 4.38 18.76 -1.49
CA LEU A 111 3.04 19.26 -1.21
C LEU A 111 2.04 18.10 -0.97
N MET A 112 2.21 16.95 -1.60
CA MET A 112 1.41 15.76 -1.28
C MET A 112 1.61 15.28 0.15
N LEU A 113 2.82 15.39 0.71
CA LEU A 113 3.12 14.96 2.07
C LEU A 113 2.40 15.81 3.13
N THR A 114 2.00 17.04 2.82
CA THR A 114 1.24 17.87 3.77
C THR A 114 -0.14 17.30 4.07
N ARG A 115 -0.62 16.32 3.28
CA ARG A 115 -1.87 15.60 3.51
C ARG A 115 -1.91 14.85 4.85
N PHE A 116 -0.75 14.46 5.40
CA PHE A 116 -0.68 13.85 6.73
C PHE A 116 -0.92 14.86 7.85
N SER A 117 -0.77 16.16 7.58
CA SER A 117 -1.04 17.23 8.55
C SER A 117 -2.47 17.73 8.45
N LEU A 118 -3.19 17.71 9.57
CA LEU A 118 -4.55 18.29 9.65
C LEU A 118 -4.56 19.81 9.40
N ARG A 119 -3.45 20.51 9.66
CA ARG A 119 -3.34 21.98 9.52
C ARG A 119 -2.96 22.41 8.11
N PHE A 120 -2.05 21.68 7.46
CA PHE A 120 -1.51 22.03 6.13
C PHE A 120 -2.06 21.15 4.99
N GLY A 121 -3.04 20.29 5.27
CA GLY A 121 -3.64 19.41 4.28
C GLY A 121 -4.37 20.12 3.12
N TRP A 122 -4.65 21.42 3.22
CA TRP A 122 -5.19 22.19 2.10
C TRP A 122 -4.15 22.38 0.97
N LEU A 123 -2.85 22.39 1.31
CA LEU A 123 -1.77 22.61 0.34
C LEU A 123 -1.64 21.44 -0.65
N SER A 124 -1.97 20.22 -0.22
CA SER A 124 -1.97 19.04 -1.10
C SER A 124 -3.02 19.15 -2.22
N ARG A 125 -4.03 20.02 -2.09
CA ARG A 125 -5.07 20.17 -3.12
C ARG A 125 -4.51 20.68 -4.46
N TYR A 126 -3.49 21.53 -4.43
CA TYR A 126 -2.86 22.05 -5.65
C TYR A 126 -2.12 20.94 -6.41
N ALA A 127 -1.31 20.17 -5.70
CA ALA A 127 -0.62 19.02 -6.29
C ALA A 127 -1.62 17.97 -6.79
N PHE A 128 -2.73 17.75 -6.07
CA PHE A 128 -3.75 16.79 -6.49
C PHE A 128 -4.47 17.26 -7.76
N ALA A 129 -4.85 18.53 -7.84
CA ALA A 129 -5.50 19.10 -9.02
C ALA A 129 -4.60 19.02 -10.26
N PHE A 130 -3.31 19.32 -10.11
CA PHE A 130 -2.34 19.17 -11.19
C PHE A 130 -2.21 17.71 -11.64
N PHE A 131 -2.05 16.78 -10.70
CA PHE A 131 -1.90 15.34 -11.00
C PHE A 131 -3.13 14.76 -11.71
N VAL A 132 -4.34 15.09 -11.23
CA VAL A 132 -5.60 14.66 -11.86
C VAL A 132 -5.77 15.28 -13.24
N GLY A 133 -5.49 16.58 -13.39
CA GLY A 133 -5.58 17.27 -14.67
C GLY A 133 -4.62 16.69 -15.72
N LEU A 134 -3.37 16.43 -15.34
CA LEU A 134 -2.37 15.79 -16.19
C LEU A 134 -2.80 14.38 -16.58
N THR A 135 -3.23 13.57 -15.60
CA THR A 135 -3.67 12.20 -15.84
C THR A 135 -4.89 12.16 -16.76
N ALA A 136 -5.89 13.00 -16.53
CA ALA A 136 -7.07 13.09 -17.38
C ALA A 136 -6.71 13.53 -18.81
N GLY A 137 -5.83 14.53 -18.95
CA GLY A 137 -5.36 15.02 -20.24
C GLY A 137 -4.64 13.96 -21.08
N LEU A 138 -3.87 13.06 -20.44
CA LEU A 138 -3.18 11.96 -21.13
C LEU A 138 -4.07 10.74 -21.36
N THR A 139 -4.94 10.42 -20.41
CA THR A 139 -5.75 9.20 -20.47
C THR A 139 -6.95 9.34 -21.40
N ILE A 140 -7.71 10.44 -21.35
CA ILE A 140 -8.94 10.59 -22.14
C ILE A 140 -8.70 10.39 -23.65
N PRO A 141 -7.73 11.07 -24.29
CA PRO A 141 -7.48 10.85 -25.71
C PRO A 141 -7.03 9.42 -26.01
N ARG A 142 -6.17 8.86 -25.15
CA ARG A 142 -5.67 7.48 -25.30
C ARG A 142 -6.81 6.46 -25.22
N TYR A 143 -7.74 6.63 -24.29
CA TYR A 143 -8.92 5.75 -24.19
C TYR A 143 -9.81 5.87 -25.43
N ILE A 144 -10.05 7.08 -25.93
CA ILE A 144 -10.85 7.29 -27.14
C ILE A 144 -10.18 6.61 -28.35
N SER A 145 -8.88 6.83 -28.56
CA SER A 145 -8.17 6.22 -29.68
C SER A 145 -8.11 4.69 -29.59
N SER A 146 -7.81 4.13 -28.41
CA SER A 146 -7.61 2.69 -28.26
C SER A 146 -8.89 1.87 -28.12
N PHE A 147 -9.95 2.42 -27.51
CA PHE A 147 -11.17 1.66 -27.23
C PHE A 147 -12.35 2.07 -28.11
N ILE A 148 -12.36 3.27 -28.70
CA ILE A 148 -13.49 3.73 -29.52
C ILE A 148 -13.11 3.68 -31.00
N LEU A 149 -12.03 4.37 -31.39
CA LEU A 149 -11.65 4.46 -32.80
C LEU A 149 -11.14 3.11 -33.34
N ALA A 150 -10.26 2.43 -32.60
CA ALA A 150 -9.75 1.11 -32.98
C ALA A 150 -10.81 -0.01 -32.95
N GLN A 151 -12.02 0.24 -32.43
CA GLN A 151 -13.14 -0.71 -32.49
C GLN A 151 -14.08 -0.46 -33.68
N ILE A 152 -13.97 0.69 -34.34
CA ILE A 152 -14.81 1.10 -35.47
C ILE A 152 -14.07 0.91 -36.81
N GLU A 153 -12.73 0.93 -36.80
CA GLU A 153 -11.88 0.44 -37.90
C GLU A 153 -11.84 -1.09 -37.95
#